data_AF-A0A7W1EH53-F1
#
_entry.id   AF-A0A7W1EH53-F1
#
_cell.length_a   1.000
_cell.length_b   1.000
_cell.length_c   1.000
_cell.angle_alpha   90.00
_cell.angle_beta   90.00
_cell.angle_gamma   90.00
#
_symmetry.space_group_name_H-M   'P 1'
#
loop_
_entity.id
_entity.type
_entity.pdbx_description
1 polymer ?
#
loop_
_entity_poly.entity_id
_entity_poly.type
_entity_poly.pdbx_seq_one_letter_code
_entity_poly.pdbx_strand_id
1 'polypeptide(L)'
;MDASKGYNIFKFGSSPKEFKDLSLEIDEGNTKLYSLDKPSIIIEGIDYDFVRLTFLNNKLATISLQTKNLSAHKLLQVLKEEYGSPKINPKTKACEWKGNLVEVIFTSSKNIAVVDFYGKKVK
;
A
#
# COMPACT_ATOMS: atom_id res chain seq x y z
N MET A 1 10.08 7.49 -1.78
CA MET A 1 9.23 6.62 -2.63
C MET A 1 9.30 7.17 -4.05
N ASP A 2 8.65 6.59 -5.06
CA ASP A 2 8.65 7.19 -6.40
C ASP A 2 7.20 7.27 -6.89
N ALA A 3 6.72 8.49 -7.12
CA ALA A 3 5.36 8.77 -7.60
C ALA A 3 5.03 8.07 -8.94
N SER A 4 6.04 7.61 -9.67
CA SER A 4 5.91 6.82 -10.89
C SER A 4 6.01 5.29 -10.68
N LYS A 5 6.54 4.80 -9.55
CA LYS A 5 6.78 3.36 -9.32
C LYS A 5 6.04 2.77 -8.12
N GLY A 6 5.42 3.59 -7.27
CA GLY A 6 4.80 3.15 -6.02
C GLY A 6 5.83 3.02 -4.90
N TYR A 7 5.65 2.03 -4.03
CA TYR A 7 6.64 1.73 -2.98
C TYR A 7 7.82 0.98 -3.61
N ASN A 8 9.00 1.61 -3.65
CA ASN A 8 10.18 1.35 -4.49
C ASN A 8 10.69 -0.10 -4.67
N ILE A 9 10.20 -1.07 -3.89
CA ILE A 9 10.61 -2.48 -3.94
C ILE A 9 9.56 -3.41 -4.57
N PHE A 10 8.33 -2.93 -4.78
CA PHE A 10 7.23 -3.73 -5.31
C PHE A 10 6.82 -3.23 -6.69
N LYS A 11 6.99 -4.08 -7.71
CA LYS A 11 6.60 -3.78 -9.08
C LYS A 11 5.18 -4.29 -9.37
N PHE A 12 4.25 -3.38 -9.61
CA PHE A 12 2.90 -3.77 -10.04
C PHE A 12 2.94 -4.62 -11.31
N GLY A 13 2.12 -5.65 -11.36
CA GLY A 13 2.08 -6.63 -12.44
C GLY A 13 3.01 -7.84 -12.26
N SER A 14 3.94 -7.80 -11.31
CA SER A 14 4.82 -8.94 -11.00
C SER A 14 4.07 -10.13 -10.40
N SER A 15 4.63 -11.32 -10.56
CA SER A 15 4.10 -12.58 -10.03
C SER A 15 4.43 -12.73 -8.53
N PRO A 16 3.62 -13.47 -7.73
CA PRO A 16 3.98 -13.81 -6.34
C PRO A 16 5.36 -14.44 -6.22
N LYS A 17 5.79 -15.20 -7.24
CA LYS A 17 7.09 -15.90 -7.28
C LYS A 17 8.30 -14.96 -7.31
N GLU A 18 8.11 -13.67 -7.63
CA GLU A 18 9.18 -12.67 -7.65
C GLU A 18 9.50 -12.13 -6.25
N PHE A 19 8.69 -12.45 -5.25
CA PHE A 19 8.84 -11.97 -3.88
C PHE A 19 9.24 -13.11 -2.95
N LYS A 20 10.15 -12.82 -2.02
CA LYS A 20 10.55 -13.74 -0.95
C LYS A 20 9.75 -13.44 0.31
N ASP A 21 9.68 -14.43 1.21
CA ASP A 21 9.09 -14.28 2.55
C ASP A 21 7.61 -13.83 2.52
N LEU A 22 6.86 -14.38 1.55
CA LEU A 22 5.41 -14.22 1.47
C LEU A 22 4.69 -15.35 2.19
N SER A 23 3.80 -14.98 3.11
CA SER A 23 2.85 -15.88 3.75
C SER A 23 1.47 -15.70 3.12
N LEU A 24 0.91 -16.77 2.55
CA LEU A 24 -0.43 -16.74 1.97
C LEU A 24 -1.47 -16.62 3.10
N GLU A 25 -2.29 -15.56 3.07
CA GLU A 25 -3.37 -15.34 4.04
C GLU A 25 -4.72 -15.81 3.50
N ILE A 26 -5.01 -15.48 2.23
CA ILE A 26 -6.30 -15.74 1.59
C ILE A 26 -6.06 -16.16 0.13
N ASP A 27 -6.76 -17.21 -0.30
CA ASP A 27 -6.86 -17.64 -1.71
C ASP A 27 -8.33 -17.73 -2.12
N GLU A 28 -8.76 -16.82 -2.98
CA GLU A 28 -10.10 -16.76 -3.58
C GLU A 28 -9.99 -17.00 -5.11
N GLY A 29 -9.11 -17.91 -5.52
CA GLY A 29 -8.88 -18.28 -6.90
C GLY A 29 -8.10 -17.22 -7.66
N ASN A 30 -8.82 -16.25 -8.23
CA ASN A 30 -8.19 -15.16 -9.01
C ASN A 30 -7.57 -14.09 -8.11
N THR A 31 -8.00 -14.00 -6.85
CA THR A 31 -7.46 -13.06 -5.87
C THR A 31 -6.69 -13.82 -4.81
N LYS A 32 -5.45 -13.39 -4.56
CA LYS A 32 -4.61 -13.94 -3.48
C LYS A 32 -4.03 -12.82 -2.65
N LEU A 33 -4.16 -12.92 -1.33
CA LEU A 33 -3.56 -11.99 -0.39
C LEU A 33 -2.39 -12.68 0.30
N TYR A 34 -1.25 -12.00 0.31
CA TYR A 34 -0.06 -12.41 1.02
C TYR A 34 0.35 -11.34 2.02
N SER A 35 0.76 -11.72 3.21
CA SER A 35 1.51 -10.86 4.11
C SER A 35 3.01 -11.08 3.91
N LEU A 36 3.78 -10.03 4.22
CA LEU A 36 5.23 -10.11 4.30
C LEU A 36 5.63 -10.36 5.76
N ASP A 37 6.29 -11.50 6.00
CA ASP A 37 6.73 -11.92 7.34
C ASP A 37 7.70 -10.92 7.97
N LYS A 38 8.45 -10.21 7.12
CA LYS A 38 9.27 -9.06 7.51
C LYS A 38 8.94 -7.89 6.60
N PRO A 39 8.43 -6.77 7.13
CA PRO A 39 8.22 -5.59 6.32
C PRO A 39 9.59 -5.08 5.85
N SER A 40 9.88 -5.31 4.56
CA SER A 40 11.01 -4.67 3.85
C SER A 40 10.79 -3.16 3.64
N ILE A 41 9.59 -2.70 4.00
CA ILE A 41 9.17 -1.31 4.07
C ILE A 41 9.57 -0.77 5.45
N ILE A 42 10.62 0.04 5.47
CA ILE A 42 11.03 0.80 6.65
C ILE A 42 10.83 2.28 6.34
N ILE A 43 9.91 2.93 7.05
CA ILE A 43 9.83 4.39 7.14
C ILE A 43 10.19 4.75 8.57
N GLU A 44 11.18 5.63 8.74
CA GLU A 44 11.67 5.99 10.06
C GLU A 44 10.54 6.52 10.96
N GLY A 45 10.42 5.95 12.16
CA GLY A 45 9.42 6.34 13.15
C GLY A 45 7.98 5.90 12.84
N ILE A 46 7.79 4.97 11.89
CA ILE A 46 6.52 4.31 11.60
C ILE A 46 6.69 2.80 11.79
N ASP A 47 6.01 2.27 12.79
CA ASP A 47 5.83 0.82 12.94
C ASP A 47 4.64 0.36 12.11
N TYR A 48 4.77 -0.79 11.46
CA TYR A 48 3.68 -1.42 10.72
C TYR A 48 3.13 -2.61 11.49
N ASP A 49 1.81 -2.74 11.45
CA ASP A 49 1.09 -3.92 11.90
C ASP A 49 1.18 -5.01 10.83
N PHE A 50 0.93 -4.63 9.57
CA PHE A 50 1.17 -5.50 8.43
C PHE A 50 1.58 -4.72 7.17
N VAL A 51 2.24 -5.45 6.27
CA VAL A 51 2.39 -5.12 4.86
C VAL A 51 1.78 -6.27 4.07
N ARG A 52 0.76 -5.97 3.28
CA ARG A 52 0.00 -6.96 2.51
C ARG A 52 0.11 -6.69 1.03
N LEU A 53 0.33 -7.76 0.26
CA LEU A 53 0.34 -7.76 -1.19
C LEU A 53 -0.89 -8.50 -1.70
N THR A 54 -1.69 -7.83 -2.52
CA THR A 54 -2.85 -8.43 -3.19
C THR A 54 -2.51 -8.68 -4.64
N PHE A 55 -2.66 -9.93 -5.07
CA PHE A 55 -2.49 -10.38 -6.44
C PHE A 55 -3.84 -10.66 -7.06
N LEU A 56 -4.08 -10.09 -8.24
CA LEU A 56 -5.22 -10.39 -9.09
C LEU A 56 -4.71 -11.11 -10.34
N ASN A 57 -5.27 -12.27 -10.67
CA ASN A 57 -4.82 -13.12 -11.78
C ASN A 57 -3.29 -13.38 -11.73
N ASN A 58 -2.77 -13.68 -10.53
CA ASN A 58 -1.34 -13.85 -10.25
C ASN A 58 -0.45 -12.64 -10.58
N LYS A 59 -1.01 -11.43 -10.63
CA LYS A 59 -0.27 -10.18 -10.85
C LYS A 59 -0.48 -9.23 -9.68
N LEU A 60 0.60 -8.64 -9.16
CA LEU A 60 0.53 -7.69 -8.05
C LEU A 60 -0.33 -6.50 -8.46
N ALA A 61 -1.45 -6.30 -7.75
CA ALA A 61 -2.44 -5.28 -8.04
C ALA A 61 -2.49 -4.20 -6.94
N THR A 62 -2.35 -4.61 -5.68
CA THR A 62 -2.42 -3.71 -4.53
C THR A 62 -1.33 -4.01 -3.51
N ILE A 63 -0.81 -2.96 -2.89
CA ILE A 63 0.06 -3.03 -1.71
C ILE A 63 -0.65 -2.25 -0.60
N SER A 64 -0.87 -2.88 0.55
CA SER A 64 -1.56 -2.26 1.70
C SER A 64 -0.62 -2.23 2.89
N LEU A 65 -0.45 -1.05 3.49
CA LEU A 65 0.33 -0.86 4.71
C LEU A 65 -0.62 -0.41 5.82
N GLN A 66 -0.59 -1.12 6.95
CA GLN A 66 -1.30 -0.70 8.15
C GLN A 66 -0.29 -0.32 9.23
N THR A 67 -0.42 0.87 9.81
CA THR A 67 0.46 1.31 10.90
C THR A 67 0.07 0.67 12.23
N LYS A 68 1.07 0.40 13.07
CA LYS A 68 0.91 0.13 14.50
C LYS A 68 0.96 1.46 15.27
N ASN A 69 0.03 1.65 16.22
CA ASN A 69 -0.04 2.82 17.12
C ASN A 69 -0.28 4.18 16.44
N LEU A 70 -0.04 5.29 17.16
CA LEU A 70 -0.31 6.70 16.81
C LEU A 70 0.51 7.27 15.61
N SER A 71 1.03 6.42 14.73
CA SER A 71 1.94 6.78 13.64
C SER A 71 1.20 7.31 12.39
N ALA A 72 -0.13 7.35 12.41
CA ALA A 72 -0.98 7.78 11.28
C ALA A 72 -0.62 9.17 10.73
N HIS A 73 -0.34 10.14 11.61
CA HIS A 73 0.01 11.50 11.21
C HIS A 73 1.36 11.58 10.48
N LYS A 74 2.36 10.80 10.95
CA LYS A 74 3.67 10.69 10.30
C LYS A 74 3.54 10.06 8.92
N LEU A 75 2.76 8.98 8.81
CA LEU A 75 2.52 8.33 7.52
C LEU A 75 1.85 9.31 6.54
N LEU A 76 0.84 10.05 6.99
CA LEU A 76 0.19 11.07 6.18
C LEU A 76 1.16 12.17 5.74
N GLN A 77 2.04 12.62 6.64
CA GLN A 77 3.05 13.62 6.31
C GLN A 77 4.01 13.11 5.23
N VAL A 78 4.55 11.90 5.39
CA VAL A 78 5.44 11.28 4.39
C VAL A 78 4.75 11.16 3.03
N LEU A 79 3.48 10.75 3.00
CA LEU A 79 2.72 10.68 1.75
C LEU A 79 2.54 12.06 1.11
N LYS A 80 2.36 13.12 1.91
CA LYS A 80 2.26 14.50 1.39
C LYS A 80 3.58 15.02 0.84
N GLU A 81 4.69 14.68 1.48
CA GLU A 81 6.04 15.04 1.03
C GLU A 81 6.38 14.35 -0.29
N GLU A 82 5.98 13.09 -0.44
CA GLU A 82 6.28 12.25 -1.61
C GLU A 82 5.34 12.48 -2.80
N TYR A 83 4.04 12.68 -2.55
CA TYR A 83 3.01 12.75 -3.58
C TYR A 83 2.30 14.12 -3.68
N GLY A 84 2.63 15.07 -2.80
CA GLY A 84 2.02 16.39 -2.76
C GLY A 84 0.69 16.44 -2.00
N SER A 85 -0.15 17.43 -2.29
CA SER A 85 -1.44 17.59 -1.61
C SER A 85 -2.48 16.57 -2.12
N PRO A 86 -3.14 15.80 -1.23
CA PRO A 86 -4.17 14.85 -1.64
C PRO A 86 -5.46 15.56 -2.06
N LYS A 87 -6.26 14.87 -2.87
CA LYS A 87 -7.68 15.14 -2.99
C LYS A 87 -8.43 14.41 -1.88
N ILE A 88 -9.31 15.09 -1.17
CA ILE A 88 -10.11 14.47 -0.11
C ILE A 88 -11.40 13.92 -0.69
N ASN A 89 -11.67 12.63 -0.47
CA ASN A 89 -12.94 12.03 -0.81
C ASN A 89 -14.03 12.53 0.17
N PRO A 90 -15.11 13.17 -0.31
CA PRO A 90 -16.09 13.78 0.57
C PRO A 90 -16.89 12.76 1.39
N LYS A 91 -17.06 11.53 0.87
CA LYS A 91 -17.86 10.46 1.47
C LYS A 91 -17.05 9.65 2.50
N THR A 92 -15.87 9.21 2.12
CA THR A 92 -15.04 8.35 2.98
C THR A 92 -14.05 9.12 3.83
N LYS A 93 -13.87 10.43 3.56
CA LYS A 93 -12.78 11.27 4.13
C LYS A 93 -11.37 10.75 3.83
N ALA A 94 -11.24 9.81 2.88
CA ALA A 94 -9.96 9.31 2.44
C ALA A 94 -9.14 10.41 1.75
N CYS A 95 -7.82 10.38 1.94
CA CYS A 95 -6.89 11.20 1.16
C CYS A 95 -6.46 10.38 -0.06
N GLU A 96 -6.69 10.92 -1.26
CA GLU A 96 -6.41 10.25 -2.52
C GLU A 96 -5.34 11.02 -3.32
N TRP A 97 -4.32 10.31 -3.78
CA TRP A 97 -3.37 10.79 -4.78
C TRP A 97 -3.50 9.95 -6.04
N LYS A 98 -3.79 10.59 -7.17
CA LYS A 98 -3.95 9.91 -8.46
C LYS A 98 -2.74 10.21 -9.33
N GLY A 99 -1.72 9.37 -9.23
CA GLY A 99 -0.57 9.39 -10.14
C GLY A 99 -0.88 8.74 -11.49
N ASN A 100 0.07 8.81 -12.43
CA ASN A 100 -0.08 8.20 -13.76
C ASN A 100 -0.03 6.67 -13.72
N LEU A 101 0.77 6.11 -12.82
CA LEU A 101 1.01 4.67 -12.71
C LEU A 101 0.40 4.05 -11.45
N VAL A 102 0.28 4.85 -10.38
CA VAL A 102 -0.21 4.41 -9.07
C VAL A 102 -1.31 5.35 -8.59
N GLU A 103 -2.33 4.78 -7.97
CA GLU A 103 -3.29 5.50 -7.12
C GLU A 103 -3.01 5.16 -5.66
N VAL A 104 -2.93 6.18 -4.81
CA VAL A 104 -2.66 6.03 -3.38
C VAL A 104 -3.88 6.49 -2.61
N ILE A 105 -4.39 5.64 -1.73
CA ILE A 105 -5.53 5.93 -0.86
C ILE A 105 -5.08 5.78 0.58
N PHE A 106 -5.11 6.88 1.33
CA PHE A 106 -4.88 6.89 2.76
C PHE A 106 -6.21 7.02 3.50
N THR A 107 -6.43 6.12 4.45
CA THR A 107 -7.52 6.20 5.41
C THR A 107 -6.96 6.10 6.82
N SER A 108 -7.62 6.76 7.77
CA SER A 108 -7.23 6.68 9.17
C SER A 108 -8.46 6.63 10.07
N SER A 109 -8.42 5.77 11.08
CA SER A 109 -9.42 5.70 12.13
C SER A 109 -8.74 5.73 13.50
N LYS A 110 -9.03 6.78 14.27
CA LYS A 110 -8.38 7.09 15.55
C LYS A 110 -6.85 7.16 15.42
N ASN A 111 -6.20 6.03 15.67
CA ASN A 111 -4.75 5.93 15.75
C ASN A 111 -4.18 5.07 14.61
N ILE A 112 -5.00 4.24 13.96
CA ILE A 112 -4.56 3.33 12.91
C ILE A 112 -4.74 4.03 11.57
N ALA A 113 -3.69 4.01 10.75
CA ALA A 113 -3.76 4.38 9.34
C ALA A 113 -3.57 3.16 8.46
N VAL A 114 -4.29 3.15 7.35
CA VAL A 114 -4.10 2.24 6.24
C VAL A 114 -3.79 3.07 5.01
N VAL A 115 -2.74 2.69 4.30
CA VAL A 115 -2.46 3.22 2.97
C VAL A 115 -2.45 2.08 1.96
N ASP A 116 -3.25 2.25 0.92
CA ASP A 116 -3.34 1.33 -0.20
C ASP A 116 -2.73 1.98 -1.45
N PHE A 117 -1.84 1.24 -2.11
CA PHE A 117 -1.26 1.60 -3.40
C PHE A 117 -1.84 0.67 -4.46
N TYR A 118 -2.48 1.22 -5.49
CA TYR A 118 -3.09 0.49 -6.60
C TYR A 118 -2.34 0.74 -7.90
N GLY A 119 -1.95 -0.33 -8.59
CA GLY A 119 -1.36 -0.25 -9.92
C GLY A 119 -2.44 -0.02 -10.99
N LYS A 120 -2.44 1.14 -11.66
CA LYS A 120 -3.51 1.49 -12.63
C LYS A 120 -3.62 0.56 -13.85
N LYS A 121 -2.52 -0.12 -14.21
CA LYS A 121 -2.44 -1.02 -15.37
C LYS A 121 -2.76 -2.48 -15.03
N VAL A 122 -3.05 -2.78 -13.77
CA VAL A 122 -3.40 -4.13 -13.31
C VAL A 122 -4.89 -4.10 -13.01
N LYS A 123 -5.70 -4.28 -14.05
CA LYS A 123 -7.15 -4.46 -13.99
C LYS A 123 -7.51 -5.76 -14.68
#